data_AF-A0A1I4S6D4-F1
#
_entry.id   AF-A0A1I4S6D4-F1
#
_cell.length_a   1.000
_cell.length_b   1.000
_cell.length_c   1.000
_cell.angle_alpha   90.00
_cell.angle_beta   90.00
_cell.angle_gamma   90.00
#
_symmetry.space_group_name_H-M   'P 1'
#
loop_
_entity.id
_entity.type
_entity.pdbx_description
1 polymer ?
#
loop_
_entity_poly.entity_id
_entity_poly.type
_entity_poly.pdbx_seq_one_letter_code
_entity_poly.pdbx_strand_id
1 'polypeptide(L)'
;MPAGMELFLAANEQQWNWIKKVIDEFDYYIVNVGGRYGTLSEVTGMSYTEMEYRYALETGKPVIAFLHEYPSKIETGKSEGSPQSRKKL
;
A
#
# COMPACT_ATOMS: atom_id res chain seq x y z
N MET A 1 -9.41 16.32 -3.58
CA MET A 1 -8.55 16.00 -4.75
C MET A 1 -8.05 14.58 -4.54
N PRO A 2 -8.13 13.63 -5.48
CA PRO A 2 -7.56 12.29 -5.31
C PRO A 2 -6.03 12.34 -5.51
N ALA A 3 -5.30 11.54 -4.73
CA ALA A 3 -3.86 11.33 -4.85
C ALA A 3 -3.60 9.83 -4.80
N GLY A 4 -2.87 9.31 -5.79
CA GLY A 4 -2.41 7.93 -5.81
C GLY A 4 -0.89 7.82 -5.86
N MET A 5 -0.43 6.61 -6.12
CA MET A 5 1.00 6.29 -6.14
C MET A 5 1.77 6.98 -7.27
N GLU A 6 1.07 7.51 -8.26
CA GLU A 6 1.63 8.32 -9.36
C GLU A 6 2.27 9.63 -8.90
N LEU A 7 1.91 10.12 -7.70
CA LEU A 7 2.50 11.34 -7.12
C LEU A 7 3.85 11.07 -6.41
N PHE A 8 4.23 9.81 -6.23
CA PHE A 8 5.46 9.45 -5.52
C PHE A 8 6.53 8.94 -6.50
N LEU A 9 7.53 9.76 -6.80
CA LEU A 9 8.70 9.37 -7.58
C LEU A 9 9.64 8.51 -6.71
N ALA A 10 9.90 7.27 -7.15
CA ALA A 10 10.92 6.29 -6.75
C ALA A 10 11.48 6.25 -5.29
N ALA A 11 11.50 5.04 -4.75
CA ALA A 11 11.87 4.61 -3.37
C ALA A 11 13.12 5.25 -2.74
N ASN A 12 12.90 6.10 -1.71
CA ASN A 12 13.90 6.48 -0.71
C ASN A 12 13.22 7.00 0.59
N GLU A 13 13.95 7.13 1.70
CA GLU A 13 13.37 7.47 3.03
C GLU A 13 12.59 8.80 3.06
N GLN A 14 12.97 9.75 2.20
CA GLN A 14 12.23 11.02 2.04
C GLN A 14 10.79 10.79 1.58
N GLN A 15 10.53 9.70 0.87
CA GLN A 15 9.21 9.31 0.38
C GLN A 15 8.25 9.01 1.53
N TRP A 16 8.68 8.31 2.58
CA TRP A 16 7.77 7.96 3.68
C TRP A 16 7.26 9.21 4.43
N ASN A 17 8.14 10.18 4.66
CA ASN A 17 7.74 11.43 5.29
C ASN A 17 6.81 12.25 4.39
N TRP A 18 6.98 12.19 3.07
CA TRP A 18 6.04 12.79 2.13
C TRP A 18 4.68 12.08 2.16
N ILE A 19 4.66 10.75 2.07
CA ILE A 19 3.44 9.94 2.08
C ILE A 19 2.60 10.26 3.32
N LYS A 20 3.21 10.33 4.50
CA LYS A 20 2.50 10.72 5.74
C LYS A 20 1.85 12.09 5.62
N LYS A 21 2.56 13.11 5.12
CA LYS A 21 1.99 14.45 4.89
C LYS A 21 0.77 14.40 3.97
N VAL A 22 0.85 13.61 2.90
CA VAL A 22 -0.29 13.42 1.99
C VAL A 22 -1.44 12.74 2.69
N ILE A 23 -1.21 11.67 3.46
CA ILE A 23 -2.29 11.01 4.22
C ILE A 23 -2.92 11.98 5.23
N ASP A 24 -2.11 12.81 5.90
CA ASP A 24 -2.58 13.79 6.87
C ASP A 24 -3.51 14.84 6.24
N GLU A 25 -3.25 15.26 5.00
CA GLU A 25 -4.05 16.25 4.26
C GLU A 25 -5.39 15.70 3.74
N PHE A 26 -5.59 14.38 3.71
CA PHE A 26 -6.74 13.74 3.06
C PHE A 26 -7.78 13.24 4.06
N ASP A 27 -9.04 13.23 3.67
CA ASP A 27 -10.15 12.85 4.57
C ASP A 27 -10.32 11.34 4.76
N TYR A 28 -9.84 10.53 3.83
CA TYR A 28 -9.97 9.07 3.86
C TYR A 28 -8.85 8.40 3.07
N TYR A 29 -8.58 7.14 3.38
CA TYR A 29 -7.60 6.31 2.69
C TYR A 29 -8.31 5.17 1.95
N ILE A 30 -8.01 4.99 0.66
CA ILE A 30 -8.58 3.91 -0.16
C ILE A 30 -7.45 2.95 -0.55
N VAL A 31 -7.69 1.64 -0.38
CA VAL A 31 -6.75 0.60 -0.80
C VAL A 31 -7.44 -0.48 -1.62
N ASN A 32 -6.77 -0.92 -2.70
CA ASN A 32 -7.20 -2.04 -3.53
C ASN A 32 -6.31 -3.26 -3.24
N VAL A 33 -6.89 -4.35 -2.78
CA VAL A 33 -6.17 -5.58 -2.43
C VAL A 33 -6.35 -6.61 -3.54
N GLY A 34 -5.31 -6.76 -4.37
CA GLY A 34 -5.37 -7.50 -5.64
C GLY A 34 -4.22 -8.47 -5.88
N GLY A 35 -3.59 -9.01 -4.83
CA GLY A 35 -2.61 -10.09 -4.95
C GLY A 35 -1.15 -9.66 -5.15
N ARG A 36 -0.84 -8.37 -5.05
CA ARG A 36 0.54 -7.84 -4.97
C ARG A 36 0.75 -7.19 -3.61
N TYR A 37 1.82 -7.57 -2.93
CA TYR A 37 2.14 -6.98 -1.64
C TYR A 37 2.80 -5.61 -1.81
N GLY A 38 3.53 -5.43 -2.92
CA GLY A 38 4.09 -4.14 -3.34
C GLY A 38 5.56 -3.99 -2.99
N THR A 39 6.09 -2.79 -3.22
CA THR A 39 7.49 -2.45 -2.96
C THR A 39 7.76 -2.44 -1.46
N LEU A 40 8.82 -3.13 -1.04
CA LEU A 40 9.25 -3.17 0.36
C LEU A 40 10.08 -1.94 0.71
N SER A 41 9.85 -1.39 1.90
CA SER A 41 10.80 -0.50 2.55
C SER A 41 12.01 -1.31 3.03
N GLU A 42 13.21 -0.88 2.69
CA GLU A 42 14.46 -1.50 3.15
C GLU A 42 14.62 -1.39 4.69
N VAL A 43 14.01 -0.37 5.30
CA VAL A 43 14.12 -0.08 6.73
C VAL A 43 13.16 -0.95 7.54
N THR A 44 11.90 -1.04 7.13
CA THR A 44 10.86 -1.72 7.91
C THR A 44 10.60 -3.15 7.46
N GLY A 45 11.00 -3.50 6.24
CA GLY A 45 10.66 -4.76 5.58
C GLY A 45 9.17 -4.92 5.25
N MET A 46 8.35 -3.90 5.47
CA MET A 46 6.93 -3.86 5.11
C MET A 46 6.75 -3.22 3.73
N SER A 47 5.65 -3.53 3.05
CA SER A 47 5.32 -2.79 1.83
C SER A 47 4.89 -1.35 2.16
N TYR A 48 5.15 -0.42 1.24
CA TYR A 48 4.67 0.96 1.39
C TYR A 48 3.16 1.03 1.56
N THR A 49 2.40 0.20 0.84
CA THR A 49 0.93 0.10 1.00
C THR A 49 0.52 -0.39 2.39
N GLU A 50 1.25 -1.32 3.00
CA GLU A 50 1.00 -1.72 4.39
C GLU A 50 1.35 -0.58 5.36
N MET A 51 2.47 0.11 5.14
CA MET A 51 2.87 1.26 5.95
C MET A 51 1.82 2.38 5.90
N GLU A 52 1.35 2.73 4.71
CA GLU A 52 0.27 3.69 4.45
C GLU A 52 -1.02 3.30 5.19
N TYR A 53 -1.46 2.04 5.04
CA TYR A 53 -2.66 1.53 5.69
C TYR A 53 -2.55 1.62 7.22
N ARG A 54 -1.43 1.20 7.80
CA ARG A 54 -1.20 1.27 9.26
C ARG A 54 -1.21 2.71 9.76
N TYR A 55 -0.57 3.62 9.02
CA TYR A 55 -0.54 5.04 9.38
C TYR A 55 -1.91 5.70 9.27
N ALA A 56 -2.70 5.38 8.24
CA ALA A 56 -4.07 5.84 8.12
C ALA A 56 -4.94 5.38 9.31
N LEU A 57 -4.78 4.14 9.77
CA LEU A 57 -5.45 3.65 10.97
C LEU A 57 -4.99 4.38 12.24
N GLU A 58 -3.68 4.55 12.41
CA GLU A 58 -3.09 5.23 13.57
C GLU A 58 -3.55 6.68 13.68
N THR A 59 -3.70 7.36 12.55
CA THR A 59 -4.18 8.75 12.45
C THR A 59 -5.70 8.88 12.43
N GLY A 60 -6.43 7.77 12.57
CA GLY A 60 -7.89 7.76 12.62
C GLY A 60 -8.59 8.10 11.31
N LYS A 61 -7.90 7.99 10.17
CA LYS A 61 -8.48 8.19 8.84
C LYS A 61 -9.46 7.05 8.55
N PRO A 62 -10.70 7.35 8.11
CA PRO A 62 -11.59 6.35 7.54
C PRO A 62 -10.89 5.58 6.41
N VAL A 63 -10.90 4.25 6.50
CA VAL A 63 -10.29 3.38 5.49
C VAL A 63 -11.36 2.63 4.72
N ILE A 64 -11.26 2.68 3.39
CA ILE A 64 -12.10 1.91 2.47
C ILE A 64 -11.21 0.92 1.74
N ALA A 65 -11.45 -0.37 1.95
CA ALA A 65 -10.71 -1.45 1.30
C ALA A 65 -11.59 -2.13 0.24
N PHE A 66 -11.10 -2.17 -0.99
CA PHE A 66 -11.68 -2.99 -2.05
C PHE A 66 -10.92 -4.30 -2.14
N LEU A 67 -11.59 -5.39 -1.78
CA LEU A 67 -11.02 -6.72 -1.77
C LEU A 67 -11.40 -7.45 -3.06
N HIS A 68 -10.42 -8.11 -3.66
CA HIS A 68 -10.71 -9.03 -4.76
C HIS A 68 -11.49 -10.26 -4.22
N GLU A 69 -12.71 -10.49 -4.71
CA GLU A 69 -13.63 -11.53 -4.20
C GLU A 69 -13.02 -12.94 -4.22
N TYR A 70 -12.23 -13.26 -5.25
CA TYR A 70 -11.55 -14.54 -5.40
C TYR A 70 -10.05 -14.37 -5.60
N PRO A 71 -9.23 -14.19 -4.53
CA PRO A 71 -7.79 -13.96 -4.68
C PRO A 71 -7.07 -15.10 -5.41
N SER A 72 -7.57 -16.33 -5.28
CA SER A 72 -7.05 -17.51 -5.97
C SER A 72 -7.24 -17.49 -7.50
N LYS A 73 -8.14 -16.65 -8.01
CA LYS A 73 -8.40 -16.50 -9.46
C LYS A 73 -7.57 -15.39 -10.11
N ILE A 74 -6.73 -14.69 -9.33
CA ILE A 74 -5.83 -13.68 -9.89
C ILE A 74 -4.72 -14.40 -10.67
N GLU A 75 -4.60 -14.10 -11.96
CA GLU A 75 -3.57 -14.68 -12.82
C GLU A 75 -2.19 -14.57 -12.18
N THR A 76 -1.39 -15.64 -12.22
CA THR A 76 -0.08 -15.69 -11.56
C THR A 76 0.85 -14.54 -11.98
N GLY A 77 0.78 -14.09 -13.23
CA GLY A 77 1.56 -12.93 -13.72
C GLY A 77 1.10 -11.57 -13.17
N LYS A 78 -0.13 -11.50 -12.66
CA LYS A 78 -0.71 -10.32 -11.99
C LYS A 78 -0.54 -10.39 -10.47
N SER A 79 -0.22 -11.56 -9.92
CA SER A 79 0.07 -11.77 -8.51
C SER A 79 1.55 -11.52 -8.16
N GLU A 80 1.85 -11.46 -6.87
CA GLU A 80 3.19 -11.29 -6.33
C GLU A 80 4.13 -12.42 -6.78
N GLY A 81 5.25 -12.06 -7.40
CA GLY A 81 6.22 -13.05 -7.91
C GLY A 81 7.04 -13.68 -6.80
N SER A 82 7.41 -12.89 -5.80
CA SER A 82 8.31 -13.30 -4.71
C SER A 82 7.61 -14.23 -3.70
N PRO A 83 8.17 -15.41 -3.39
CA PRO A 83 7.64 -16.29 -2.34
C PRO A 83 7.60 -15.63 -0.95
N GLN A 84 8.52 -14.71 -0.68
CA GLN A 84 8.59 -14.00 0.60
C GLN A 84 7.42 -13.01 0.73
N SER A 85 7.17 -12.23 -0.32
CA SER A 85 6.08 -11.25 -0.34
C SER A 85 4.71 -11.93 -0.42
N ARG A 86 4.58 -13.09 -1.07
CA ARG A 86 3.33 -13.89 -1.07
C ARG A 86 2.88 -14.34 0.32
N LYS A 87 3.80 -14.57 1.25
CA LYS A 87 3.45 -14.94 2.64
C LYS A 87 2.88 -13.78 3.44
N LYS A 88 3.02 -12.55 2.95
CA LYS A 88 2.53 -11.32 3.58
C LYS A 88 1.21 -10.81 2.97
N LEU A 89 0.67 -11.53 1.98
CA LEU A 89 -0.66 -11.30 1.42
C LEU A 89 -1.76 -11.83 2.34
#